data_AF-A0A1K0JP86-F1
#
_entry.id   AF-A0A1K0JP86-F1
#
_cell.length_a   1.000
_cell.length_b   1.000
_cell.length_c   1.000
_cell.angle_alpha   90.00
_cell.angle_beta   90.00
_cell.angle_gamma   90.00
#
_symmetry.space_group_name_H-M   'P 1'
#
loop_
_entity.id
_entity.type
_entity.pdbx_description
1 polymer ?
#
loop_
_entity_poly.entity_id
_entity_poly.type
_entity_poly.pdbx_seq_one_letter_code
_entity_poly.pdbx_strand_id
1 'polypeptide(L)'
;MPLYQPDSILLEAYYFGDDSEFLRLPCGSVCVGAGAILVDGIEPRQLQALRWTPDFLSFDAQGARHRYPVSRPALVGPGQARFALL
;
A
#
# COMPACT_ATOMS: atom_id res chain seq x y z
N MET A 1 16.91 4.33 2.10
CA MET A 1 15.48 4.00 2.09
C MET A 1 15.38 2.51 2.37
N PRO A 2 14.74 2.06 3.46
CA PRO A 2 14.56 0.64 3.72
C PRO A 2 13.76 -0.03 2.59
N LEU A 3 14.25 -1.19 2.15
CA LEU A 3 13.64 -2.06 1.16
C LEU A 3 13.17 -3.34 1.86
N TYR A 4 11.90 -3.66 1.66
CA TYR A 4 11.24 -4.85 2.20
C TYR A 4 10.78 -5.76 1.06
N GLN A 5 10.69 -7.06 1.33
CA GLN A 5 10.17 -8.08 0.41
C GLN A 5 8.99 -8.83 1.06
N PRO A 6 7.86 -8.16 1.31
CA PRO A 6 6.66 -8.83 1.80
C PRO A 6 5.95 -9.58 0.67
N ASP A 7 5.20 -10.63 1.00
CA ASP A 7 4.37 -11.34 0.02
C ASP A 7 3.18 -10.51 -0.48
N SER A 8 2.71 -9.56 0.34
CA SER A 8 1.59 -8.68 0.02
C SER A 8 1.58 -7.40 0.85
N ILE A 9 0.90 -6.38 0.32
CA ILE A 9 0.45 -5.21 1.08
C ILE A 9 -1.05 -5.33 1.38
N LEU A 10 -1.49 -4.67 2.45
CA LEU A 10 -2.88 -4.47 2.82
C LEU A 10 -3.18 -2.97 2.79
N LEU A 11 -4.14 -2.59 1.96
CA LEU A 11 -4.75 -1.26 1.97
C LEU A 11 -5.93 -1.28 2.94
N GLU A 12 -6.02 -0.29 3.80
CA GLU A 12 -7.03 -0.19 4.85
C GLU A 12 -7.67 1.20 4.79
N ALA A 13 -9.01 1.27 4.83
CA ALA A 13 -9.76 2.51 5.04
C ALA A 13 -10.76 2.31 6.18
N TYR A 14 -10.86 3.30 7.06
CA TYR A 14 -11.71 3.29 8.25
C TYR A 14 -12.67 4.48 8.18
N TYR A 15 -13.97 4.19 8.21
CA TYR A 15 -15.01 5.20 8.18
C TYR A 15 -15.53 5.48 9.59
N PHE A 16 -16.33 6.53 9.76
CA PHE A 16 -16.98 6.80 11.05
C PHE A 16 -17.89 5.61 11.44
N GLY A 17 -17.72 5.13 12.68
CA GLY A 17 -18.38 3.91 13.18
C GLY A 17 -17.44 2.71 13.13
N ASP A 18 -17.99 1.52 12.88
CA ASP A 18 -17.25 0.26 12.76
C ASP A 18 -17.07 -0.21 11.30
N ASP A 19 -17.35 0.67 10.32
CA ASP A 19 -17.24 0.34 8.89
C ASP A 19 -15.81 0.51 8.38
N SER A 20 -15.33 -0.48 7.62
CA SER A 20 -13.95 -0.51 7.13
C SER A 20 -13.82 -1.30 5.83
N GLU A 21 -12.92 -0.83 4.97
CA GLU A 21 -12.62 -1.44 3.69
C GLU A 21 -11.17 -1.93 3.67
N PHE A 22 -10.98 -3.14 3.15
CA PHE A 22 -9.68 -3.80 3.12
C PHE A 22 -9.41 -4.38 1.74
N LEU A 23 -8.23 -4.11 1.19
CA LEU A 23 -7.77 -4.74 -0.05
C LEU A 23 -6.35 -5.26 0.11
N ARG A 24 -6.18 -6.58 -0.01
CA ARG A 24 -4.87 -7.22 -0.04
C ARG A 24 -4.39 -7.36 -1.48
N LEU A 25 -3.17 -6.90 -1.73
CA LEU A 25 -2.52 -6.98 -3.05
C LEU A 25 -1.20 -7.73 -2.91
N PRO A 26 -0.95 -8.78 -3.70
CA PRO A 26 0.38 -9.34 -3.86
C PRO A 26 1.35 -8.25 -4.33
N CYS A 27 2.60 -8.31 -3.87
CA CYS A 27 3.65 -7.40 -4.31
C CYS A 27 5.00 -8.11 -4.30
N GLY A 28 5.98 -7.56 -5.03
CA GLY A 28 7.37 -8.05 -5.02
C GLY A 28 8.25 -7.34 -4.00
N SER A 29 8.12 -6.02 -3.88
CA SER A 29 8.90 -5.24 -2.92
C SER A 29 8.21 -3.96 -2.49
N VAL A 30 8.58 -3.48 -1.30
CA VAL A 30 8.13 -2.22 -0.73
C VAL A 30 9.34 -1.39 -0.33
N CYS A 31 9.48 -0.19 -0.87
CA CYS A 31 10.51 0.76 -0.51
C CYS A 31 9.88 1.95 0.21
N VAL A 32 10.31 2.23 1.44
CA VAL A 32 9.78 3.34 2.25
C VAL A 32 10.83 4.46 2.33
N GLY A 33 10.45 5.68 1.98
CA GLY A 33 11.32 6.85 2.15
C GLY A 33 10.92 8.05 1.29
N ALA A 34 11.63 9.17 1.47
CA ALA A 34 11.40 10.41 0.70
C ALA A 34 9.91 10.86 0.70
N GLY A 35 9.22 10.68 1.84
CA GLY A 35 7.80 11.05 1.99
C GLY A 35 6.82 10.16 1.22
N ALA A 36 7.24 8.97 0.78
CA ALA A 36 6.39 8.04 0.05
C ALA A 36 6.73 6.58 0.33
N ILE A 37 5.82 5.71 -0.09
CA ILE A 37 6.01 4.27 -0.20
C ILE A 37 5.91 3.94 -1.69
N LEU A 38 6.93 3.26 -2.22
CA LEU A 38 6.91 2.66 -3.54
C LEU A 38 6.67 1.17 -3.39
N VAL A 39 5.71 0.64 -4.15
CA VAL A 39 5.36 -0.77 -4.17
C VAL A 39 5.51 -1.28 -5.59
N ASP A 40 6.34 -2.30 -5.75
CA ASP A 40 6.59 -2.99 -7.01
C ASP A 40 5.86 -4.33 -7.06
N GLY A 41 5.53 -4.79 -8.27
CA GLY A 41 4.95 -6.11 -8.50
C GLY A 41 3.46 -6.21 -8.16
N ILE A 42 2.74 -5.09 -8.16
CA ILE A 42 1.28 -5.08 -7.99
C ILE A 42 0.56 -5.23 -9.34
N GLU A 43 -0.65 -5.80 -9.34
CA GLU A 43 -1.52 -5.83 -10.53
C GLU A 43 -2.23 -4.47 -10.69
N PRO A 44 -1.90 -3.64 -11.69
CA PRO A 44 -2.43 -2.28 -11.80
C PRO A 44 -3.96 -2.22 -11.91
N ARG A 45 -4.59 -3.25 -12.50
CA ARG A 45 -6.04 -3.34 -12.65
C ARG A 45 -6.76 -3.39 -11.31
N GLN A 46 -6.18 -4.06 -10.30
CA GLN A 46 -6.77 -4.13 -8.95
C GLN A 46 -6.74 -2.75 -8.28
N LEU A 47 -5.66 -1.99 -8.47
CA LEU A 47 -5.52 -0.64 -7.94
C LEU A 47 -6.42 0.37 -8.68
N GLN A 48 -6.58 0.22 -9.99
CA GLN A 48 -7.49 1.05 -10.80
C GLN A 48 -8.97 0.79 -10.48
N ALA A 49 -9.31 -0.42 -10.05
CA ALA A 49 -10.66 -0.78 -9.62
C ALA A 49 -11.00 -0.26 -8.22
N LEU A 50 -10.03 0.32 -7.48
CA LEU A 50 -10.22 0.83 -6.14
C LEU A 50 -11.18 2.02 -6.14
N ARG A 51 -12.30 1.89 -5.42
CA ARG A 51 -13.37 2.92 -5.35
C ARG A 51 -13.27 3.85 -4.15
N TRP A 52 -12.32 3.60 -3.27
CA TRP A 52 -12.09 4.33 -2.02
C TRP A 52 -10.63 4.75 -1.91
N THR A 53 -10.32 5.64 -0.97
CA THR A 53 -8.96 6.10 -0.71
C THR A 53 -8.46 5.39 0.55
N PRO A 54 -7.30 4.70 0.52
CA PRO A 54 -6.75 4.08 1.70
C PRO A 54 -6.25 5.13 2.69
N ASP A 55 -6.53 4.90 3.97
CA ASP A 55 -5.97 5.67 5.09
C ASP A 55 -4.62 5.09 5.51
N PHE A 56 -4.47 3.75 5.42
CA PHE A 56 -3.25 3.06 5.79
C PHE A 56 -2.82 2.04 4.73
N LEU A 57 -1.50 1.85 4.64
CA LEU A 57 -0.86 0.73 3.98
C LEU A 57 -0.08 -0.06 5.03
N SER A 58 -0.38 -1.35 5.17
CA SER A 58 0.37 -2.26 6.03
C SER A 58 0.92 -3.49 5.30
N PHE A 59 1.99 -4.07 5.84
CA PHE A 59 2.60 -5.30 5.36
C PHE A 59 3.43 -5.95 6.47
N ASP A 60 3.64 -7.26 6.35
CA ASP A 60 4.50 -8.01 7.27
C ASP A 60 5.85 -8.27 6.59
N ALA A 61 6.94 -7.85 7.23
CA ALA A 61 8.30 -8.09 6.74
C ALA A 61 9.24 -8.27 7.92
N GLN A 62 10.22 -9.17 7.78
CA GLN A 62 11.28 -9.36 8.80
C GLN A 62 10.74 -9.66 10.21
N GLY A 63 9.57 -10.30 10.32
CA GLY A 63 8.93 -10.63 11.60
C GLY A 63 8.23 -9.46 12.28
N ALA A 64 8.07 -8.31 11.61
CA ALA A 64 7.34 -7.16 12.12
C ALA A 64 6.22 -6.73 11.16
N ARG A 65 5.11 -6.26 11.74
CA ARG A 65 4.04 -5.60 10.99
C ARG A 65 4.39 -4.12 10.85
N HIS A 66 4.54 -3.68 9.60
CA HIS A 66 4.70 -2.29 9.24
C HIS A 66 3.35 -1.70 8.85
N ARG A 67 3.02 -0.50 9.34
CA ARG A 67 1.78 0.20 9.02
C ARG A 67 2.03 1.69 8.93
N TYR A 68 1.66 2.29 7.81
CA TYR A 68 1.93 3.70 7.52
C TYR A 68 0.64 4.41 7.08
N PRO A 69 0.38 5.64 7.56
CA PRO A 69 -0.68 6.46 7.01
C PRO A 69 -0.29 6.92 5.60
N VAL A 70 -1.23 6.82 4.66
CA VAL A 70 -0.98 7.11 3.24
C VAL A 70 -2.11 7.90 2.59
N SER A 71 -1.80 8.52 1.46
CA SER A 71 -2.79 9.09 0.54
C SER A 71 -3.19 8.11 -0.56
N ARG A 72 -4.10 8.57 -1.44
CA ARG A 72 -4.48 7.86 -2.67
C ARG A 72 -3.24 7.43 -3.48
N PRO A 73 -3.18 6.16 -3.92
CA PRO A 73 -2.09 5.69 -4.77
C PRO A 73 -2.08 6.36 -6.14
N ALA A 74 -0.88 6.52 -6.69
CA ALA A 74 -0.65 6.84 -8.10
C ALA A 74 0.12 5.70 -8.75
N LEU A 75 -0.31 5.25 -9.93
CA LEU A 75 0.48 4.34 -10.76
C LEU A 75 1.64 5.14 -11.38
N VAL A 76 2.87 4.69 -11.16
CA VAL A 76 4.10 5.39 -11.60
C VAL A 76 4.92 4.59 -12.63
N GLY A 77 4.49 3.38 -12.94
CA GLY A 77 5.13 2.50 -13.92
C GLY A 77 4.37 1.17 -14.07
N PRO A 78 4.85 0.27 -14.94
CA PRO A 78 4.27 -1.06 -15.09
C PRO A 78 4.37 -1.83 -13.77
N GLY A 79 3.22 -2.14 -13.15
CA GLY A 79 3.17 -2.87 -11.88
C GLY A 79 3.74 -2.10 -10.68
N GLN A 80 3.84 -0.77 -10.78
CA GLN A 80 4.36 0.08 -9.72
C GLN A 80 3.32 1.09 -9.23
N ALA A 81 3.17 1.18 -7.91
CA ALA A 81 2.40 2.23 -7.27
C ALA A 81 3.23 3.05 -6.29
N ARG A 82 2.91 4.34 -6.23
CA ARG A 82 3.41 5.28 -5.24
C ARG A 82 2.28 5.71 -4.33
N PHE A 83 2.51 5.64 -3.04
CA PHE A 83 1.64 6.14 -1.99
C PHE A 83 2.38 7.27 -1.27
N ALA A 84 1.81 8.47 -1.18
CA ALA A 84 2.44 9.52 -0.37
C ALA A 84 2.18 9.23 1.12
N LEU A 85 3.17 9.48 1.97
CA LEU A 85 3.05 9.39 3.42
C LEU A 85 2.34 10.64 3.96
N LEU A 86 1.55 10.46 5.01
CA LEU A 86 0.86 11.53 5.75
C LEU A 86 1.47 11.76 7.13
#